data_AF-A0A7J3I2F6-F1
#
_entry.id   AF-A0A7J3I2F6-F1
#
_cell.length_a   1.000
_cell.length_b   1.000
_cell.length_c   1.000
_cell.angle_alpha   90.00
_cell.angle_beta   90.00
_cell.angle_gamma   90.00
#
_symmetry.space_group_name_H-M   'P 1'
#
loop_
_entity.id
_entity.type
_entity.pdbx_description
1 polymer ?
#
loop_
_entity_poly.entity_id
_entity_poly.type
_entity_poly.pdbx_seq_one_letter_code
_entity_poly.pdbx_strand_id
1 'polypeptide(L)'
;SGAEKVAFHLQDSVDIDDIGTHHGSLSRDVRLDVEEKLKNGELKVVVSSTSLELGIDIGYIDCVVQIGSPKSITRCLQRIGRAGHRIRDVSKGVLLCMSHDDLLECAVMVKCAYDGVLDRASHPQNALDVLAQHLVGMALERKWNAEEAFNVVRRSYSFRSLSWDDFESALKYLSGGYGLEPYKVYGKVWYDEHDRVFGRRGKYARVIYMLNLGTIPDEVAIKVYALPGKRYVGNIEEEFLERLEPGDIFVLGGRVYEFVRASGLNAYVKDAKGKKPTIPSWFSEMLPLSFDLACEIRRFIEKVFRGEIGEEELKEEYRVSDWAAKAILNFLRLEKEFLGKLGIEVNGRSLLVEEFEDEDGRQNFLFMFLFGRRVNDALSRAYAWVASREVGANVGLAVTDHGFMLTVPRKRKLDVRLVVSKVSSSNLRDVLSKAIRSTEMFRRRFRHVAARSFMVLRNYKGHEIGARRQMRNAEVLMKAVSEFDGFPIVKETEREIMEDVMDVKNAIEVLKSIERGELEIIHVKTPVPSPLAHGVYLSGLSDVVLMEDRLKLLEYLYQRVVEESSCGENH
;
A
#
# COMPACT_ATOMS: atom_id res chain seq x y z
N SER A 1 8.92 16.02 9.15
CA SER A 1 7.63 15.29 9.07
C SER A 1 6.52 16.23 8.58
N GLY A 2 5.43 15.72 7.99
CA GLY A 2 4.24 16.54 7.66
C GLY A 2 3.62 17.20 8.90
N ALA A 3 3.64 16.50 10.05
CA ALA A 3 3.15 17.03 11.33
C ALA A 3 3.94 18.26 11.80
N GLU A 4 5.28 18.22 11.68
CA GLU A 4 6.13 19.36 12.06
C GLU A 4 5.91 20.58 11.16
N LYS A 5 5.65 20.39 9.87
CA LYS A 5 5.33 21.50 8.95
C LYS A 5 4.04 22.21 9.35
N VAL A 6 3.00 21.44 9.67
CA VAL A 6 1.72 22.01 10.13
C VAL A 6 1.92 22.70 11.48
N ALA A 7 2.63 22.10 12.43
CA ALA A 7 2.94 22.71 13.71
C ALA A 7 3.73 24.03 13.55
N PHE A 8 4.70 24.07 12.64
CA PHE A 8 5.46 25.28 12.31
C PHE A 8 4.55 26.40 11.80
N HIS A 9 3.63 26.13 10.87
CA HIS A 9 2.69 27.13 10.37
C HIS A 9 1.65 27.58 11.41
N LEU A 10 1.32 26.74 12.39
CA LEU A 10 0.40 27.12 13.47
C LEU A 10 1.01 28.11 14.47
N GLN A 11 2.34 28.24 14.53
CA GLN A 11 3.03 29.21 15.40
C GLN A 11 2.67 30.66 15.07
N ASP A 12 2.20 30.93 13.86
CA ASP A 12 1.72 32.26 13.46
C ASP A 12 0.40 32.67 14.17
N SER A 13 -0.33 31.70 14.75
CA SER A 13 -1.65 31.90 15.34
C SER A 13 -1.80 31.38 16.78
N VAL A 14 -0.93 30.47 17.22
CA VAL A 14 -0.95 29.85 18.55
C VAL A 14 0.46 29.92 19.13
N ASP A 15 0.58 30.16 20.44
CA ASP A 15 1.87 30.18 21.12
C ASP A 15 2.58 28.83 20.96
N ILE A 16 3.89 28.86 20.75
CA ILE A 16 4.69 27.67 20.48
C ILE A 16 4.67 26.68 21.64
N ASP A 17 4.59 27.19 22.87
CA ASP A 17 4.53 26.38 24.09
C ASP A 17 3.20 25.63 24.24
N ASP A 18 2.15 26.07 23.53
CA ASP A 18 0.82 25.45 23.52
C ASP A 18 0.67 24.40 22.38
N ILE A 19 1.69 24.20 21.55
CA ILE A 19 1.67 23.30 20.37
C ILE A 19 2.57 22.08 20.62
N GLY A 20 1.98 20.88 20.57
CA GLY A 20 2.71 19.62 20.57
C GLY A 20 2.80 18.95 19.19
N THR A 21 3.85 18.19 18.96
CA THR A 21 3.96 17.27 17.80
C THR A 21 4.08 15.82 18.26
N HIS A 22 3.45 14.90 17.55
CA HIS A 22 3.51 13.47 17.89
C HIS A 22 3.62 12.59 16.65
N HIS A 23 4.73 11.85 16.50
CA HIS A 23 4.92 10.86 15.44
C HIS A 23 5.95 9.81 15.84
N GLY A 24 5.95 8.66 15.16
CA GLY A 24 6.77 7.49 15.52
C GLY A 24 8.29 7.72 15.52
N SER A 25 8.77 8.74 14.80
CA SER A 25 10.20 9.11 14.77
C SER A 25 10.68 9.86 16.02
N LEU A 26 9.77 10.32 16.89
CA LEU A 26 10.13 10.98 18.15
C LEU A 26 10.52 9.94 19.22
N SER A 27 11.42 10.35 20.12
CA SER A 27 11.83 9.50 21.24
C SER A 27 10.64 9.15 22.13
N ARG A 28 10.72 8.01 22.82
CA ARG A 28 9.67 7.58 23.75
C ARG A 28 9.37 8.65 24.80
N ASP A 29 10.40 9.27 25.36
CA ASP A 29 10.24 10.26 26.42
C ASP A 29 9.52 11.51 25.93
N VAL A 30 9.85 11.99 24.73
CA VAL A 30 9.14 13.13 24.11
C VAL A 30 7.68 12.80 23.83
N ARG A 31 7.39 11.59 23.33
CA ARG A 31 6.02 11.16 23.09
C ARG A 31 5.19 11.11 24.37
N LEU A 32 5.76 10.55 25.44
CA LEU A 32 5.10 10.48 26.75
C LEU A 32 4.84 11.88 27.34
N ASP A 33 5.80 12.80 27.23
CA ASP A 33 5.63 14.19 27.68
C ASP A 33 4.47 14.88 26.93
N VAL A 34 4.40 14.75 25.61
CA VAL A 34 3.29 15.31 24.80
C VAL A 34 1.96 14.66 25.17
N GLU A 35 1.91 13.34 25.34
CA GLU A 35 0.70 12.63 25.78
C GLU A 35 0.23 13.09 27.17
N GLU A 36 1.15 13.32 28.12
CA GLU A 36 0.84 13.76 29.48
C GLU A 36 0.34 15.21 29.50
N LYS A 37 1.04 16.13 28.82
CA LYS A 37 0.60 17.52 28.68
C LYS A 37 -0.75 17.64 27.99
N LEU A 38 -0.99 16.83 26.96
CA LEU A 38 -2.27 16.78 26.27
C LEU A 38 -3.38 16.23 27.19
N LYS A 39 -3.09 15.21 28.00
CA LYS A 39 -4.02 14.68 29.02
C LYS A 39 -4.31 15.68 30.14
N ASN A 40 -3.36 16.54 30.48
CA ASN A 40 -3.53 17.55 31.53
C ASN A 40 -4.20 18.83 31.01
N GLY A 41 -4.42 18.96 29.70
CA GLY A 41 -4.96 20.18 29.09
C GLY A 41 -3.95 21.33 29.02
N GLU A 42 -2.66 21.02 29.08
CA GLU A 42 -1.56 22.00 29.01
C GLU A 42 -1.24 22.41 27.56
N LEU A 43 -1.65 21.59 26.58
CA LEU A 43 -1.50 21.89 25.16
C LEU A 43 -2.85 22.28 24.55
N LYS A 44 -2.87 23.35 23.75
CA LYS A 44 -4.05 23.75 22.98
C LYS A 44 -4.20 22.95 21.69
N VAL A 45 -3.08 22.58 21.06
CA VAL A 45 -3.09 21.85 19.79
C VAL A 45 -2.00 20.78 19.81
N VAL A 46 -2.34 19.58 19.35
CA VAL A 46 -1.35 18.54 19.07
C VAL A 46 -1.49 18.07 17.64
N VAL A 47 -0.40 18.19 16.88
CA VAL A 47 -0.34 17.71 15.50
C VAL A 47 0.28 16.31 15.49
N SER A 48 -0.51 15.31 15.11
CA SER A 48 -0.06 13.92 15.06
C SER A 48 -0.15 13.34 13.65
N SER A 49 0.74 12.38 13.37
CA SER A 49 0.52 11.40 12.30
C SER A 49 -0.50 10.33 12.73
N THR A 50 -0.40 9.10 12.24
CA THR A 50 -1.20 7.93 12.69
C THR A 50 -0.93 7.53 14.15
N SER A 51 0.07 8.10 14.81
CA SER A 51 0.52 7.65 16.14
C SER A 51 -0.46 7.87 17.29
N LEU A 52 -1.36 8.86 17.20
CA LEU A 52 -2.41 9.11 18.20
C LEU A 52 -3.80 8.60 17.75
N GLU A 53 -3.84 7.77 16.70
CA GLU A 53 -5.10 7.23 16.16
C GLU A 53 -5.81 6.28 17.15
N LEU A 54 -5.03 5.52 17.93
CA LEU A 54 -5.51 4.48 18.85
C LEU A 54 -4.94 4.69 20.25
N GLY A 55 -5.73 4.32 21.27
CA GLY A 55 -5.20 3.94 22.59
C GLY A 55 -4.99 5.06 23.60
N ILE A 56 -5.47 6.27 23.34
CA ILE A 56 -5.44 7.39 24.30
C ILE A 56 -6.85 7.89 24.57
N ASP A 57 -7.25 7.85 25.84
CA ASP A 57 -8.40 8.57 26.35
C ASP A 57 -7.91 9.95 26.77
N ILE A 58 -8.32 10.97 26.01
CA ILE A 58 -7.93 12.36 26.26
C ILE A 58 -9.22 13.15 26.40
N GLY A 59 -9.70 13.29 27.62
CA GLY A 59 -10.99 13.90 27.93
C GLY A 59 -11.07 15.42 27.72
N TYR A 60 -10.04 16.05 27.16
CA TYR A 60 -9.96 17.50 26.89
C TYR A 60 -10.00 17.87 25.40
N ILE A 61 -9.93 16.90 24.49
CA ILE A 61 -10.02 17.20 23.06
C ILE A 61 -11.50 17.48 22.73
N ASP A 62 -11.77 18.68 22.24
CA ASP A 62 -13.11 19.12 21.85
C ASP A 62 -13.33 19.11 20.33
N CYS A 63 -12.26 19.04 19.54
CA CYS A 63 -12.30 18.99 18.08
C CYS A 63 -11.10 18.24 17.49
N VAL A 64 -11.34 17.43 16.46
CA VAL A 64 -10.30 16.84 15.62
C VAL A 64 -10.31 17.50 14.25
N VAL A 65 -9.16 17.98 13.79
CA VAL A 65 -8.97 18.48 12.42
C VAL A 65 -8.18 17.45 11.62
N GLN A 66 -8.82 16.88 10.61
CA GLN A 66 -8.23 15.88 9.72
C GLN A 66 -7.82 16.57 8.41
N ILE A 67 -6.51 16.65 8.15
CA ILE A 67 -5.97 17.22 6.91
C ILE A 67 -5.81 16.11 5.87
N GLY A 68 -6.46 16.27 4.72
CA GLY A 68 -6.57 15.25 3.68
C GLY A 68 -7.43 14.07 4.11
N SER A 69 -7.72 13.18 3.16
CA SER A 69 -8.50 11.98 3.44
C SER A 69 -7.73 11.01 4.35
N PRO A 70 -8.36 10.45 5.41
CA PRO A 70 -7.78 9.36 6.18
C PRO A 70 -7.88 8.01 5.46
N LYS A 71 -8.42 7.96 4.23
CA LYS A 71 -8.41 6.79 3.32
C LYS A 71 -9.19 5.55 3.82
N SER A 72 -9.86 5.64 4.98
CA SER A 72 -10.72 4.59 5.56
C SER A 72 -11.77 5.22 6.47
N ILE A 73 -12.99 4.67 6.45
CA ILE A 73 -14.12 5.12 7.28
C ILE A 73 -13.84 4.84 8.75
N THR A 74 -13.37 3.62 9.06
CA THR A 74 -13.01 3.20 10.41
C THR A 74 -11.95 4.09 11.01
N ARG A 75 -10.93 4.45 10.21
CA ARG A 75 -9.87 5.37 10.63
C ARG A 75 -10.42 6.76 10.93
N CYS A 76 -11.30 7.27 10.08
CA CYS A 76 -11.95 8.56 10.30
C CYS A 76 -12.70 8.59 11.63
N LEU A 77 -13.52 7.57 11.90
CA LEU A 77 -14.27 7.45 13.16
C LEU A 77 -13.35 7.30 14.37
N GLN A 78 -12.28 6.51 14.28
CA GLN A 78 -11.31 6.37 15.37
C GLN A 78 -10.60 7.69 15.69
N ARG A 79 -10.26 8.48 14.66
CA ARG A 79 -9.60 9.79 14.83
C ARG A 79 -10.57 10.83 15.38
N ILE A 80 -11.73 11.00 14.76
CA ILE A 80 -12.74 11.98 15.19
C ILE A 80 -13.28 11.62 16.58
N GLY A 81 -13.40 10.34 16.89
CA GLY A 81 -13.78 9.84 18.21
C GLY A 81 -12.82 10.23 19.34
N ARG A 82 -11.62 10.76 19.03
CA ARG A 82 -10.73 11.35 20.05
C ARG A 82 -11.31 12.64 20.62
N ALA A 83 -12.13 13.36 19.87
CA ALA A 83 -12.85 14.54 20.34
C ALA A 83 -14.13 14.14 21.08
N GLY A 84 -14.45 14.84 22.16
CA GLY A 84 -15.67 14.62 22.94
C GLY A 84 -15.75 13.19 23.48
N HIS A 85 -14.63 12.64 23.96
CA HIS A 85 -14.53 11.25 24.43
C HIS A 85 -15.18 11.06 25.83
N ARG A 86 -16.44 11.47 25.97
CA ARG A 86 -17.31 11.24 27.13
C ARG A 86 -18.66 10.71 26.65
N ILE A 87 -19.33 9.91 27.46
CA ILE A 87 -20.58 9.19 27.09
C ILE A 87 -21.67 10.08 26.48
N ARG A 88 -21.73 11.36 26.86
CA ARG A 88 -22.77 12.31 26.41
C ARG A 88 -22.25 13.42 25.50
N ASP A 89 -20.96 13.45 25.23
CA ASP A 89 -20.36 14.50 24.43
C ASP A 89 -20.43 14.12 22.94
N VAL A 90 -20.54 15.13 22.08
CA VAL A 90 -20.55 14.93 20.62
C VAL A 90 -19.12 15.00 20.13
N SER A 91 -18.68 13.95 19.41
CA SER A 91 -17.39 13.98 18.72
C SER A 91 -17.44 14.94 17.53
N LYS A 92 -16.68 16.03 17.62
CA LYS A 92 -16.59 17.03 16.56
C LYS A 92 -15.35 16.80 15.71
N GLY A 93 -15.55 16.66 14.40
CA GLY A 93 -14.48 16.53 13.42
C GLY A 93 -14.63 17.53 12.28
N VAL A 94 -13.52 18.07 11.79
CA VAL A 94 -13.44 18.92 10.60
C VAL A 94 -12.46 18.29 9.62
N LEU A 95 -12.91 18.00 8.40
CA LEU A 95 -12.08 17.43 7.34
C LEU A 95 -11.69 18.54 6.35
N LEU A 96 -10.38 18.77 6.18
CA LEU A 96 -9.83 19.74 5.24
C LEU A 96 -9.29 19.00 4.02
N CYS A 97 -9.97 19.15 2.89
CA CYS A 97 -9.63 18.43 1.66
C CYS A 97 -8.59 19.20 0.83
N MET A 98 -7.59 18.50 0.31
CA MET A 98 -6.46 19.11 -0.41
C MET A 98 -6.57 18.98 -1.94
N SER A 99 -7.52 18.17 -2.43
CA SER A 99 -7.77 17.91 -3.84
C SER A 99 -9.24 17.54 -4.08
N HIS A 100 -9.66 17.47 -5.35
CA HIS A 100 -10.99 16.98 -5.73
C HIS A 100 -11.19 15.51 -5.31
N ASP A 101 -10.15 14.68 -5.47
CA ASP A 101 -10.17 13.28 -5.03
C ASP A 101 -10.39 13.16 -3.51
N ASP A 102 -9.62 13.91 -2.73
CA ASP A 102 -9.79 13.96 -1.28
C ASP A 102 -11.18 14.46 -0.87
N LEU A 103 -11.73 15.42 -1.62
CA LEU A 103 -13.06 15.96 -1.37
C LEU A 103 -14.17 14.91 -1.59
N LEU A 104 -14.10 14.17 -2.70
CA LEU A 104 -15.01 13.06 -2.98
C LEU A 104 -14.90 11.98 -1.90
N GLU A 105 -13.68 11.59 -1.56
CA GLU A 105 -13.43 10.59 -0.52
C GLU A 105 -13.99 11.01 0.84
N CYS A 106 -13.72 12.24 1.27
CA CYS A 106 -14.17 12.73 2.58
C CYS A 106 -15.70 12.88 2.63
N ALA A 107 -16.34 13.39 1.58
CA ALA A 107 -17.79 13.52 1.52
C ALA A 107 -18.48 12.16 1.68
N VAL A 108 -18.06 11.18 0.87
CA VAL A 108 -18.62 9.82 0.91
C VAL A 108 -18.33 9.14 2.24
N MET A 109 -17.13 9.31 2.77
CA MET A 109 -16.74 8.75 4.06
C MET A 109 -17.57 9.30 5.22
N VAL A 110 -17.89 10.60 5.22
CA VAL A 110 -18.79 11.21 6.21
C VAL A 110 -20.20 10.63 6.09
N LYS A 111 -20.73 10.51 4.87
CA LYS A 111 -22.02 9.84 4.64
C LYS A 111 -22.04 8.41 5.19
N CYS A 112 -21.02 7.60 4.87
CA CYS A 112 -20.89 6.24 5.39
C CYS A 112 -20.83 6.20 6.93
N ALA A 113 -20.10 7.13 7.55
CA ALA A 113 -20.01 7.23 9.00
C ALA A 113 -21.38 7.49 9.66
N TYR A 114 -22.19 8.38 9.10
CA TYR A 114 -23.56 8.65 9.59
C TYR A 114 -24.52 7.49 9.33
N ASP A 115 -24.35 6.78 8.21
CA ASP A 115 -25.15 5.61 7.85
C ASP A 115 -24.75 4.33 8.62
N GLY A 116 -23.70 4.39 9.45
CA GLY A 116 -23.19 3.24 10.19
C GLY A 116 -22.47 2.20 9.31
N VAL A 117 -22.05 2.59 8.11
CA VAL A 117 -21.28 1.75 7.18
C VAL A 117 -19.81 1.82 7.57
N LEU A 118 -19.17 0.67 7.77
CA LEU A 118 -17.75 0.56 8.14
C LEU A 118 -16.98 -0.31 7.14
N ASP A 119 -15.66 -0.11 7.11
CA ASP A 119 -14.76 -0.97 6.33
C ASP A 119 -14.76 -2.40 6.90
N ARG A 120 -14.60 -3.40 6.02
CA ARG A 120 -14.44 -4.80 6.44
C ARG A 120 -13.07 -4.99 7.08
N ALA A 121 -13.06 -5.60 8.26
CA ALA A 121 -11.82 -6.02 8.90
C ALA A 121 -11.20 -7.21 8.13
N SER A 122 -9.94 -7.05 7.72
CA SER A 122 -9.14 -8.13 7.12
C SER A 122 -8.08 -8.59 8.12
N HIS A 123 -7.91 -9.91 8.22
CA HIS A 123 -6.93 -10.52 9.13
C HIS A 123 -6.08 -11.51 8.33
N PRO A 124 -4.74 -11.46 8.45
CA PRO A 124 -3.85 -12.44 7.85
C PRO A 124 -4.32 -13.88 8.16
N GLN A 125 -4.38 -14.71 7.12
CA GLN A 125 -4.78 -16.12 7.23
C GLN A 125 -3.57 -17.01 6.93
N ASN A 126 -3.44 -18.11 7.69
CA ASN A 126 -2.46 -19.16 7.47
C ASN A 126 -1.01 -18.66 7.37
N ALA A 127 -0.63 -17.68 8.21
CA ALA A 127 0.72 -17.14 8.28
C ALA A 127 1.76 -18.19 8.71
N LEU A 128 2.48 -18.79 7.76
CA LEU A 128 3.31 -19.98 8.05
C LEU A 128 4.56 -19.67 8.87
N ASP A 129 5.05 -18.44 8.81
CA ASP A 129 6.14 -17.97 9.66
C ASP A 129 5.71 -17.76 11.13
N VAL A 130 4.51 -17.22 11.36
CA VAL A 130 3.90 -17.13 12.69
C VAL A 130 3.54 -18.52 13.21
N LEU A 131 3.04 -19.40 12.34
CA LEU A 131 2.86 -20.82 12.67
C LEU A 131 4.18 -21.44 13.13
N ALA A 132 5.30 -21.16 12.44
CA ALA A 132 6.60 -21.65 12.85
C ALA A 132 6.99 -21.18 14.26
N GLN A 133 6.67 -19.93 14.64
CA GLN A 133 6.82 -19.45 16.02
C GLN A 133 5.98 -20.27 17.00
N HIS A 134 4.70 -20.49 16.70
CA HIS A 134 3.82 -21.28 17.56
C HIS A 134 4.30 -22.73 17.71
N LEU A 135 4.71 -23.40 16.63
CA LEU A 135 5.19 -24.78 16.67
C LEU A 135 6.46 -24.93 17.53
N VAL A 136 7.41 -24.00 17.43
CA VAL A 136 8.58 -23.99 18.31
C VAL A 136 8.15 -23.76 19.77
N GLY A 137 7.24 -22.82 20.02
CA GLY A 137 6.69 -22.57 21.36
C GLY A 137 6.02 -23.81 21.96
N MET A 138 5.15 -24.48 21.20
CA MET A 138 4.48 -25.72 21.59
C MET A 138 5.48 -26.81 21.93
N ALA A 139 6.51 -27.00 21.09
CA ALA A 139 7.57 -27.98 21.29
C ALA A 139 8.44 -27.72 22.54
N LEU A 140 8.58 -26.45 22.95
CA LEU A 140 9.34 -26.06 24.14
C LEU A 140 8.63 -26.37 25.45
N GLU A 141 7.30 -26.48 25.41
CA GLU A 141 6.46 -26.74 26.58
C GLU A 141 6.36 -28.24 26.86
N ARG A 142 6.02 -29.03 25.84
CA ARG A 142 5.90 -30.48 25.94
C ARG A 142 6.11 -31.16 24.59
N LYS A 143 6.15 -32.50 24.60
CA LYS A 143 6.01 -33.29 23.37
C LYS A 143 4.56 -33.24 22.90
N TRP A 144 4.35 -33.13 21.60
CA TRP A 144 3.03 -33.03 20.99
C TRP A 144 2.86 -34.11 19.94
N ASN A 145 1.67 -34.71 19.90
CA ASN A 145 1.19 -35.35 18.69
C ASN A 145 0.84 -34.25 17.66
N ALA A 146 1.24 -34.45 16.41
CA ALA A 146 1.11 -33.45 15.34
C ALA A 146 -0.36 -33.16 15.01
N GLU A 147 -1.24 -34.16 15.04
CA GLU A 147 -2.68 -33.99 14.80
C GLU A 147 -3.35 -33.22 15.94
N GLU A 148 -2.99 -33.52 17.19
CA GLU A 148 -3.44 -32.75 18.35
C GLU A 148 -3.04 -31.29 18.22
N ALA A 149 -1.77 -31.02 17.89
CA ALA A 149 -1.26 -29.67 17.72
C ALA A 149 -1.95 -28.92 16.56
N PHE A 150 -2.13 -29.59 15.42
CA PHE A 150 -2.88 -29.06 14.28
C PHE A 150 -4.31 -28.65 14.67
N ASN A 151 -5.02 -29.52 15.41
CA ASN A 151 -6.37 -29.24 15.88
C ASN A 151 -6.41 -28.07 16.86
N VAL A 152 -5.41 -27.90 17.72
CA VAL A 152 -5.30 -26.73 18.61
C VAL A 152 -5.07 -25.45 17.80
N VAL A 153 -4.13 -25.46 16.86
CA VAL A 153 -3.81 -24.29 16.01
C VAL A 153 -5.06 -23.82 15.23
N ARG A 154 -5.82 -24.76 14.65
CA ARG A 154 -7.04 -24.47 13.87
C ARG A 154 -8.20 -23.88 14.68
N ARG A 155 -8.14 -23.89 16.02
CA ARG A 155 -9.13 -23.19 16.85
C ARG A 155 -8.98 -21.66 16.78
N SER A 156 -7.81 -21.17 16.37
CA SER A 156 -7.60 -19.73 16.16
C SER A 156 -8.24 -19.27 14.85
N TYR A 157 -8.72 -18.03 14.82
CA TYR A 157 -9.37 -17.47 13.62
C TYR A 157 -8.44 -17.50 12.41
N SER A 158 -7.19 -17.05 12.55
CA SER A 158 -6.22 -16.95 11.45
C SER A 158 -5.76 -18.28 10.88
N PHE A 159 -5.87 -19.39 11.61
CA PHE A 159 -5.45 -20.71 11.12
C PHE A 159 -6.61 -21.69 10.91
N ARG A 160 -7.87 -21.25 10.98
CA ARG A 160 -9.04 -22.14 10.85
C ARG A 160 -9.09 -22.94 9.54
N SER A 161 -8.53 -22.36 8.47
CA SER A 161 -8.43 -22.94 7.13
C SER A 161 -7.02 -23.49 6.82
N LEU A 162 -6.18 -23.71 7.84
CA LEU A 162 -4.85 -24.29 7.64
C LEU A 162 -4.99 -25.72 7.13
N SER A 163 -4.30 -26.05 6.03
CA SER A 163 -4.25 -27.41 5.50
C SER A 163 -3.26 -28.25 6.30
N TRP A 164 -3.46 -29.57 6.29
CA TRP A 164 -2.50 -30.49 6.89
C TRP A 164 -1.13 -30.39 6.22
N ASP A 165 -1.08 -30.29 4.89
CA ASP A 165 0.17 -30.20 4.13
C ASP A 165 1.00 -28.95 4.48
N ASP A 166 0.34 -27.81 4.70
CA ASP A 166 1.02 -26.58 5.12
C ASP A 166 1.53 -26.67 6.57
N PHE A 167 0.76 -27.32 7.44
CA PHE A 167 1.18 -27.59 8.82
C PHE A 167 2.38 -28.53 8.88
N GLU A 168 2.32 -29.64 8.14
CA GLU A 168 3.37 -30.66 8.10
C GLU A 168 4.64 -30.15 7.41
N SER A 169 4.52 -29.37 6.33
CA SER A 169 5.68 -28.73 5.69
C SER A 169 6.38 -27.75 6.63
N ALA A 170 5.64 -26.98 7.44
CA ALA A 170 6.22 -26.12 8.46
C ALA A 170 6.95 -26.91 9.56
N LEU A 171 6.39 -28.05 10.02
CA LEU A 171 7.07 -28.97 10.95
C LEU A 171 8.33 -29.57 10.35
N LYS A 172 8.27 -30.03 9.10
CA LYS A 172 9.41 -30.59 8.36
C LYS A 172 10.52 -29.56 8.15
N TYR A 173 10.14 -28.31 7.87
CA TYR A 173 11.08 -27.19 7.85
C TYR A 173 11.76 -27.00 9.20
N LEU A 174 10.99 -26.90 10.28
CA LEU A 174 11.52 -26.70 11.63
C LEU A 174 12.32 -27.89 12.16
N SER A 175 12.09 -29.10 11.65
CA SER A 175 12.84 -30.30 12.01
C SER A 175 14.19 -30.41 11.30
N GLY A 176 14.41 -29.63 10.23
CA GLY A 176 15.59 -29.69 9.38
C GLY A 176 15.43 -30.62 8.16
N GLY A 177 14.23 -31.10 7.86
CA GLY A 177 13.96 -32.08 6.80
C GLY A 177 14.25 -31.63 5.36
N TYR A 178 14.58 -30.34 5.15
CA TYR A 178 14.99 -29.79 3.85
C TYR A 178 16.52 -29.68 3.67
N GLY A 179 17.32 -30.17 4.63
CA GLY A 179 18.78 -30.24 4.49
C GLY A 179 19.48 -28.88 4.41
N LEU A 180 18.97 -27.88 5.14
CA LEU A 180 19.50 -26.50 5.14
C LEU A 180 20.70 -26.30 6.09
N GLU A 181 21.24 -27.36 6.70
CA GLU A 181 22.42 -27.28 7.57
C GLU A 181 23.68 -26.67 6.90
N PRO A 182 23.98 -26.90 5.60
CA PRO A 182 25.10 -26.25 4.92
C PRO A 182 24.99 -24.71 4.94
N TYR A 183 23.77 -24.18 5.01
CA TYR A 183 23.48 -22.74 5.12
C TYR A 183 23.36 -22.26 6.57
N LYS A 184 23.73 -23.11 7.55
CA LYS A 184 23.66 -22.85 9.00
C LYS A 184 22.23 -22.67 9.53
N VAL A 185 21.24 -23.24 8.83
CA VAL A 185 19.85 -23.31 9.30
C VAL A 185 19.63 -24.69 9.91
N TYR A 186 19.69 -24.76 11.23
CA TYR A 186 19.50 -26.00 11.97
C TYR A 186 18.06 -26.17 12.44
N GLY A 187 17.60 -27.42 12.53
CA GLY A 187 16.29 -27.74 13.10
C GLY A 187 16.12 -27.23 14.54
N LYS A 188 14.96 -26.63 14.82
CA LYS A 188 14.56 -26.08 16.12
C LYS A 188 13.70 -27.08 16.92
N VAL A 189 13.03 -27.98 16.21
CA VAL A 189 12.29 -29.12 16.76
C VAL A 189 12.87 -30.42 16.22
N TRP A 190 12.54 -31.54 16.85
CA TRP A 190 12.63 -32.86 16.22
C TRP A 190 11.21 -33.27 15.86
N TYR A 191 11.05 -33.97 14.75
CA TYR A 191 9.77 -34.48 14.28
C TYR A 191 9.98 -35.92 13.81
N ASP A 192 9.18 -36.84 14.36
CA ASP A 192 9.08 -38.21 13.91
C ASP A 192 7.87 -38.32 12.98
N GLU A 193 8.13 -38.55 11.68
CA GLU A 193 7.07 -38.64 10.66
C GLU A 193 6.24 -39.93 10.79
N HIS A 194 6.79 -41.00 11.40
CA HIS A 194 6.07 -42.26 11.59
C HIS A 194 5.06 -42.15 12.73
N ASP A 195 5.55 -41.71 13.90
CA ASP A 195 4.70 -41.59 15.10
C ASP A 195 3.91 -40.28 15.13
N ARG A 196 4.20 -39.36 14.20
CA ARG A 196 3.64 -38.00 14.14
C ARG A 196 3.80 -37.25 15.46
N VAL A 197 4.97 -37.36 16.08
CA VAL A 197 5.28 -36.67 17.35
C VAL A 197 6.42 -35.68 17.12
N PHE A 198 6.30 -34.49 17.70
CA PHE A 198 7.38 -33.51 17.69
C PHE A 198 7.64 -32.94 19.08
N GLY A 199 8.84 -32.39 19.25
CA GLY A 199 9.23 -31.76 20.50
C GLY A 199 10.52 -30.95 20.39
N ARG A 200 10.93 -30.37 21.52
CA ARG A 200 12.13 -29.53 21.58
C ARG A 200 13.39 -30.27 21.11
N ARG A 201 14.13 -29.67 20.17
CA ARG A 201 15.46 -30.13 19.75
C ARG A 201 16.57 -29.25 20.30
N GLY A 202 17.48 -29.86 21.06
CA GLY A 202 18.70 -29.22 21.54
C GLY A 202 18.50 -28.21 22.69
N LYS A 203 19.60 -27.87 23.35
CA LYS A 203 19.60 -26.99 24.54
C LYS A 203 19.32 -25.51 24.25
N TYR A 204 19.60 -25.05 23.02
CA TYR A 204 19.49 -23.63 22.66
C TYR A 204 18.13 -23.22 22.09
N ALA A 205 17.21 -24.16 21.84
CA ALA A 205 15.90 -23.84 21.23
C ALA A 205 15.13 -22.78 22.03
N ARG A 206 15.14 -22.86 23.37
CA ARG A 206 14.45 -21.88 24.24
C ARG A 206 15.07 -20.48 24.14
N VAL A 207 16.40 -20.40 24.09
CA VAL A 207 17.13 -19.13 23.97
C VAL A 207 16.88 -18.50 22.60
N ILE A 208 16.93 -19.30 21.53
CA ILE A 208 16.61 -18.83 20.17
C ILE A 208 15.19 -18.28 20.13
N TYR A 209 14.22 -19.03 20.66
CA TYR A 209 12.82 -18.61 20.71
C TYR A 209 12.67 -17.26 21.43
N MET A 210 13.11 -17.14 22.68
CA MET A 210 12.93 -15.93 23.49
C MET A 210 13.60 -14.68 22.89
N LEU A 211 14.76 -14.83 22.23
CA LEU A 211 15.49 -13.69 21.66
C LEU A 211 15.06 -13.32 20.24
N ASN A 212 14.22 -14.12 19.59
CA ASN A 212 13.83 -13.91 18.18
C ASN A 212 12.32 -13.95 17.95
N LEU A 213 11.51 -14.20 18.99
CA LEU A 213 10.05 -14.16 18.95
C LEU A 213 9.54 -12.76 18.56
N GLY A 214 8.42 -12.72 17.85
CA GLY A 214 7.72 -11.48 17.51
C GLY A 214 7.50 -11.34 16.01
N THR A 215 6.56 -10.47 15.64
CA THR A 215 6.09 -10.30 14.26
C THR A 215 6.46 -8.95 13.65
N ILE A 216 6.89 -7.98 14.46
CA ILE A 216 7.32 -6.67 13.98
C ILE A 216 8.70 -6.82 13.31
N PRO A 217 8.83 -6.48 12.02
CA PRO A 217 10.11 -6.53 11.32
C PRO A 217 11.04 -5.41 11.78
N ASP A 218 12.35 -5.66 11.72
CA ASP A 218 13.35 -4.61 11.92
C ASP A 218 13.52 -3.84 10.60
N GLU A 219 12.98 -2.63 10.56
CA GLU A 219 13.18 -1.68 9.46
C GLU A 219 14.53 -1.00 9.57
N VAL A 220 15.22 -0.86 8.44
CA VAL A 220 16.56 -0.26 8.40
C VAL A 220 16.64 0.74 7.25
N ALA A 221 17.21 1.92 7.53
CA ALA A 221 17.49 2.91 6.50
C ALA A 221 18.41 2.33 5.42
N ILE A 222 18.04 2.53 4.15
CA ILE A 222 18.82 2.12 2.98
C ILE A 222 19.75 3.26 2.58
N LYS A 223 21.05 2.97 2.50
CA LYS A 223 22.06 3.94 2.06
C LYS A 223 22.10 4.02 0.53
N VAL A 224 21.96 5.22 -0.02
CA VAL A 224 21.99 5.43 -1.47
C VAL A 224 23.37 5.91 -1.91
N TYR A 225 23.91 5.29 -2.97
CA TYR A 225 25.22 5.58 -3.53
C TYR A 225 25.15 5.87 -5.04
N ALA A 226 25.69 7.00 -5.47
CA ALA A 226 25.83 7.35 -6.87
C ALA A 226 27.02 6.65 -7.54
N LEU A 227 26.81 6.20 -8.78
CA LEU A 227 27.80 5.62 -9.68
C LEU A 227 28.20 6.63 -10.78
N PRO A 228 29.46 6.59 -11.28
CA PRO A 228 30.58 5.78 -10.79
C PRO A 228 31.18 6.33 -9.47
N GLY A 229 31.98 5.53 -8.78
CA GLY A 229 32.71 5.96 -7.57
C GLY A 229 32.04 5.68 -6.22
N LYS A 230 30.79 5.18 -6.19
CA LYS A 230 30.04 4.86 -4.95
C LYS A 230 30.03 6.03 -3.96
N ARG A 231 29.73 7.23 -4.43
CA ARG A 231 29.58 8.41 -3.58
C ARG A 231 28.25 8.32 -2.84
N TYR A 232 28.26 8.40 -1.51
CA TYR A 232 27.04 8.46 -0.71
C TYR A 232 26.22 9.72 -1.04
N VAL A 233 24.91 9.57 -1.25
CA VAL A 233 24.01 10.69 -1.61
C VAL A 233 22.87 10.91 -0.60
N GLY A 234 22.52 9.93 0.21
CA GLY A 234 21.45 10.03 1.20
C GLY A 234 20.93 8.68 1.66
N ASN A 235 19.83 8.69 2.41
CA ASN A 235 19.12 7.48 2.81
C ASN A 235 17.69 7.50 2.26
N ILE A 236 17.14 6.31 2.02
CA ILE A 236 15.72 6.09 1.72
C ILE A 236 15.16 5.00 2.65
N GLU A 237 13.85 4.95 2.78
CA GLU A 237 13.16 3.89 3.52
C GLU A 237 13.16 2.57 2.75
N GLU A 238 13.05 1.45 3.46
CA GLU A 238 13.02 0.12 2.86
C GLU A 238 11.77 -0.07 1.99
N GLU A 239 10.60 0.41 2.45
CA GLU A 239 9.34 0.35 1.70
C GLU A 239 9.39 1.11 0.37
N PHE A 240 10.13 2.23 0.33
CA PHE A 240 10.35 2.96 -0.90
C PHE A 240 11.21 2.13 -1.87
N LEU A 241 12.28 1.50 -1.37
CA LEU A 241 13.12 0.60 -2.17
C LEU A 241 12.34 -0.62 -2.71
N GLU A 242 11.40 -1.19 -1.94
CA GLU A 242 10.58 -2.33 -2.36
C GLU A 242 9.81 -2.06 -3.67
N ARG A 243 9.49 -0.80 -3.94
CA ARG A 243 8.74 -0.35 -5.12
C ARG A 243 9.62 -0.03 -6.32
N LEU A 244 10.93 0.18 -6.12
CA LEU A 244 11.85 0.60 -7.18
C LEU A 244 12.19 -0.56 -8.12
N GLU A 245 12.06 -0.30 -9.42
CA GLU A 245 12.57 -1.13 -10.50
C GLU A 245 13.79 -0.49 -11.19
N PRO A 246 14.76 -1.29 -11.69
CA PRO A 246 15.88 -0.75 -12.45
C PRO A 246 15.41 0.14 -13.61
N GLY A 247 15.88 1.39 -13.63
CA GLY A 247 15.45 2.41 -14.57
C GLY A 247 14.51 3.46 -13.97
N ASP A 248 13.95 3.21 -12.78
CA ASP A 248 13.12 4.20 -12.09
C ASP A 248 13.91 5.44 -11.71
N ILE A 249 13.27 6.59 -11.82
CA ILE A 249 13.89 7.89 -11.58
C ILE A 249 13.18 8.54 -10.40
N PHE A 250 13.93 9.00 -9.40
CA PHE A 250 13.37 9.64 -8.21
C PHE A 250 14.24 10.81 -7.75
N VAL A 251 13.65 11.67 -6.91
CA VAL A 251 14.35 12.82 -6.32
C VAL A 251 14.88 12.44 -4.94
N LEU A 252 16.15 12.73 -4.66
CA LEU A 252 16.76 12.58 -3.34
C LEU A 252 17.67 13.77 -3.08
N GLY A 253 17.42 14.49 -1.98
CA GLY A 253 18.20 15.68 -1.62
C GLY A 253 18.18 16.77 -2.70
N GLY A 254 17.04 16.95 -3.38
CA GLY A 254 16.85 17.94 -4.45
C GLY A 254 17.53 17.60 -5.78
N ARG A 255 18.07 16.38 -5.95
CA ARG A 255 18.69 15.92 -7.20
C ARG A 255 17.98 14.69 -7.74
N VAL A 256 17.99 14.54 -9.06
CA VAL A 256 17.30 13.46 -9.76
C VAL A 256 18.26 12.29 -10.03
N TYR A 257 17.86 11.10 -9.64
CA TYR A 257 18.66 9.88 -9.73
C TYR A 257 17.88 8.76 -10.39
N GLU A 258 18.55 7.99 -11.27
CA GLU A 258 18.00 6.76 -11.85
C GLU A 258 18.51 5.55 -11.04
N PHE A 259 17.59 4.75 -10.50
CA PHE A 259 17.86 3.51 -9.79
C PHE A 259 18.45 2.46 -10.73
N VAL A 260 19.60 1.91 -10.33
CA VAL A 260 20.30 0.90 -11.13
C VAL A 260 20.08 -0.49 -10.53
N ARG A 261 20.28 -0.62 -9.22
CA ARG A 261 20.16 -1.88 -8.47
C ARG A 261 20.27 -1.66 -6.97
N ALA A 262 19.82 -2.65 -6.20
CA ALA A 262 20.12 -2.75 -4.78
C ALA A 262 21.17 -3.86 -4.50
N SER A 263 21.81 -3.80 -3.34
CA SER A 263 22.57 -4.92 -2.76
C SER A 263 22.66 -4.75 -1.25
N GLY A 264 22.04 -5.65 -0.50
CA GLY A 264 21.91 -5.52 0.95
C GLY A 264 21.25 -4.19 1.35
N LEU A 265 21.88 -3.46 2.27
CA LEU A 265 21.40 -2.15 2.76
C LEU A 265 21.79 -0.97 1.86
N ASN A 266 22.25 -1.23 0.63
CA ASN A 266 22.72 -0.19 -0.28
C ASN A 266 21.87 -0.17 -1.56
N ALA A 267 21.39 1.00 -1.94
CA ALA A 267 20.86 1.28 -3.26
C ALA A 267 21.93 1.98 -4.12
N TYR A 268 22.04 1.61 -5.38
CA TYR A 268 22.96 2.22 -6.33
C TYR A 268 22.17 2.96 -7.40
N VAL A 269 22.55 4.21 -7.62
CA VAL A 269 21.89 5.12 -8.56
C VAL A 269 22.91 5.74 -9.51
N LYS A 270 22.45 6.29 -10.62
CA LYS A 270 23.24 7.17 -11.50
C LYS A 270 22.55 8.53 -11.64
N ASP A 271 23.34 9.57 -11.92
CA ASP A 271 22.80 10.92 -12.09
C ASP A 271 21.87 10.96 -13.32
N ALA A 272 20.68 11.51 -13.15
CA ALA A 272 19.62 11.53 -14.16
C ALA A 272 19.11 12.96 -14.41
N LYS A 273 20.03 13.93 -14.38
CA LYS A 273 19.72 15.35 -14.62
C LYS A 273 18.88 15.55 -15.87
N GLY A 274 17.81 16.33 -15.73
CA GLY A 274 16.90 16.69 -16.82
C GLY A 274 15.91 15.59 -17.21
N LYS A 275 16.03 14.36 -16.67
CA LYS A 275 14.97 13.35 -16.82
C LYS A 275 13.87 13.59 -15.80
N LYS A 276 12.63 13.32 -16.19
CA LYS A 276 11.47 13.38 -15.28
C LYS A 276 11.49 12.15 -14.35
N PRO A 277 11.34 12.31 -13.02
CA PRO A 277 11.12 11.19 -12.11
C PRO A 277 9.95 10.29 -12.54
N THR A 278 10.05 8.98 -12.34
CA THR A 278 9.00 8.00 -12.60
C THR A 278 8.24 7.60 -11.33
N ILE A 279 8.81 7.85 -10.14
CA ILE A 279 8.22 7.47 -8.86
C ILE A 279 8.39 8.59 -7.82
N PRO A 280 7.35 8.91 -7.01
CA PRO A 280 7.41 9.94 -5.98
C PRO A 280 8.12 9.48 -4.71
N SER A 281 8.92 10.36 -4.12
CA SER A 281 9.77 10.19 -2.94
C SER A 281 9.02 10.10 -1.59
N TRP A 282 7.76 10.54 -1.53
CA TRP A 282 6.94 10.58 -0.30
C TRP A 282 5.86 9.51 -0.23
N PHE A 283 5.96 8.48 -1.07
CA PHE A 283 4.88 7.52 -1.26
C PHE A 283 4.67 6.55 -0.08
N SER A 284 5.72 6.25 0.70
CA SER A 284 5.65 5.33 1.84
C SER A 284 4.81 5.86 3.01
N GLU A 285 4.66 7.18 3.15
CA GLU A 285 3.83 7.78 4.21
C GLU A 285 2.32 7.83 3.88
N MET A 286 1.94 7.59 2.62
CA MET A 286 0.53 7.70 2.20
C MET A 286 -0.24 6.42 2.47
N LEU A 287 -1.27 6.53 3.31
CA LEU A 287 -2.20 5.43 3.60
C LEU A 287 -2.99 5.05 2.32
N PRO A 288 -3.23 3.75 2.07
CA PRO A 288 -4.04 3.33 0.94
C PRO A 288 -5.53 3.50 1.23
N LEU A 289 -6.29 3.91 0.21
CA LEU A 289 -7.75 3.91 0.20
C LEU A 289 -8.26 2.47 0.39
N SER A 290 -9.19 2.29 1.31
CA SER A 290 -9.85 1.00 1.52
C SER A 290 -10.71 0.63 0.31
N PHE A 291 -10.77 -0.67 0.00
CA PHE A 291 -11.60 -1.17 -1.08
C PHE A 291 -13.08 -0.83 -0.89
N ASP A 292 -13.58 -0.94 0.35
CA ASP A 292 -14.99 -0.68 0.65
C ASP A 292 -15.35 0.79 0.44
N LEU A 293 -14.54 1.73 0.92
CA LEU A 293 -14.76 3.15 0.65
C LEU A 293 -14.63 3.47 -0.85
N ALA A 294 -13.67 2.87 -1.56
CA ALA A 294 -13.54 3.03 -3.00
C ALA A 294 -14.82 2.57 -3.74
N CYS A 295 -15.42 1.44 -3.33
CA CYS A 295 -16.70 0.99 -3.85
C CYS A 295 -17.85 1.97 -3.56
N GLU A 296 -17.93 2.55 -2.37
CA GLU A 296 -18.95 3.56 -2.05
C GLU A 296 -18.76 4.84 -2.88
N ILE A 297 -17.52 5.27 -3.14
CA ILE A 297 -17.24 6.43 -4.00
C ILE A 297 -17.68 6.14 -5.43
N ARG A 298 -17.45 4.93 -5.96
CA ARG A 298 -17.94 4.55 -7.30
C ARG A 298 -19.47 4.63 -7.38
N ARG A 299 -20.19 4.14 -6.37
CA ARG A 299 -21.66 4.25 -6.32
C ARG A 299 -22.13 5.69 -6.21
N PHE A 300 -21.42 6.51 -5.44
CA PHE A 300 -21.70 7.94 -5.33
C PHE A 300 -21.56 8.65 -6.69
N ILE A 301 -20.45 8.42 -7.40
CA ILE A 301 -20.22 9.00 -8.74
C ILE A 301 -21.33 8.57 -9.71
N GLU A 302 -21.74 7.30 -9.69
CA GLU A 302 -22.84 6.80 -10.51
C GLU A 302 -24.16 7.54 -10.24
N LYS A 303 -24.52 7.73 -8.96
CA LYS A 303 -25.73 8.46 -8.57
C LYS A 303 -25.69 9.92 -9.03
N VAL A 304 -24.54 10.57 -8.90
CA VAL A 304 -24.34 11.94 -9.43
C VAL A 304 -24.50 11.97 -10.95
N PHE A 305 -23.93 11.01 -11.67
CA PHE A 305 -24.07 10.94 -13.13
C PHE A 305 -25.51 10.70 -13.59
N ARG A 306 -26.33 10.01 -12.79
CA ARG A 306 -27.78 9.86 -13.02
C ARG A 306 -28.61 11.08 -12.65
N GLY A 307 -28.00 12.08 -12.01
CA GLY A 307 -28.71 13.26 -11.50
C GLY A 307 -29.54 12.96 -10.26
N GLU A 308 -29.26 11.85 -9.56
CA GLU A 308 -29.97 11.48 -8.33
C GLU A 308 -29.50 12.34 -7.14
N ILE A 309 -28.25 12.83 -7.17
CA ILE A 309 -27.66 13.63 -6.10
C ILE A 309 -27.49 15.08 -6.55
N GLY A 310 -28.14 15.99 -5.82
CA GLY A 310 -28.07 17.45 -6.01
C GLY A 310 -27.27 18.20 -4.94
N GLU A 311 -27.22 19.52 -5.06
CA GLU A 311 -26.46 20.38 -4.12
C GLU A 311 -27.04 20.30 -2.69
N GLU A 312 -28.36 20.24 -2.55
CA GLU A 312 -29.06 20.14 -1.26
C GLU A 312 -28.68 18.84 -0.52
N GLU A 313 -28.76 17.70 -1.23
CA GLU A 313 -28.46 16.37 -0.67
C GLU A 313 -26.99 16.27 -0.22
N LEU A 314 -26.05 16.86 -0.98
CA LEU A 314 -24.65 16.94 -0.57
C LEU A 314 -24.48 17.69 0.76
N LYS A 315 -25.21 18.77 0.98
CA LYS A 315 -25.13 19.55 2.23
C LYS A 315 -25.78 18.81 3.39
N GLU A 316 -26.96 18.23 3.17
CA GLU A 316 -27.75 17.63 4.24
C GLU A 316 -27.25 16.23 4.63
N GLU A 317 -27.00 15.38 3.64
CA GLU A 317 -26.64 13.98 3.88
C GLU A 317 -25.12 13.75 3.92
N TYR A 318 -24.37 14.40 3.02
CA TYR A 318 -22.90 14.27 2.97
C TYR A 318 -22.17 15.31 3.84
N ARG A 319 -22.91 16.27 4.42
CA ARG A 319 -22.43 17.29 5.37
C ARG A 319 -21.27 18.14 4.83
N VAL A 320 -21.25 18.38 3.52
CA VAL A 320 -20.24 19.26 2.91
C VAL A 320 -20.68 20.72 2.93
N SER A 321 -19.73 21.65 2.80
CA SER A 321 -20.02 23.08 2.67
C SER A 321 -20.63 23.42 1.30
N ASP A 322 -21.24 24.62 1.17
CA ASP A 322 -21.80 25.10 -0.10
C ASP A 322 -20.78 25.07 -1.25
N TRP A 323 -19.55 25.52 -0.96
CA TRP A 323 -18.47 25.52 -1.94
C TRP A 323 -18.06 24.11 -2.33
N ALA A 324 -17.97 23.20 -1.36
CA ALA A 324 -17.63 21.80 -1.59
C ALA A 324 -18.68 21.07 -2.44
N ALA A 325 -19.97 21.27 -2.17
CA ALA A 325 -21.05 20.70 -2.97
C ALA A 325 -20.95 21.11 -4.45
N LYS A 326 -20.74 22.41 -4.70
CA LYS A 326 -20.56 22.95 -6.05
C LYS A 326 -19.29 22.42 -6.73
N ALA A 327 -18.18 22.32 -5.99
CA ALA A 327 -16.93 21.78 -6.52
C ALA A 327 -17.08 20.32 -6.97
N ILE A 328 -17.73 19.47 -6.15
CA ILE A 328 -18.01 18.07 -6.49
C ILE A 328 -18.86 17.98 -7.76
N LEU A 329 -20.00 18.68 -7.80
CA LEU A 329 -20.93 18.61 -8.92
C LEU A 329 -20.31 19.15 -10.22
N ASN A 330 -19.58 20.27 -10.15
CA ASN A 330 -18.92 20.83 -11.33
C ASN A 330 -17.83 19.91 -11.86
N PHE A 331 -17.02 19.32 -10.97
CA PHE A 331 -15.95 18.40 -11.37
C PHE A 331 -16.50 17.14 -12.05
N LEU A 332 -17.52 16.51 -11.46
CA LEU A 332 -18.16 15.33 -12.03
C LEU A 332 -18.99 15.65 -13.30
N ARG A 333 -19.57 16.85 -13.38
CA ARG A 333 -20.24 17.31 -14.60
C ARG A 333 -19.24 17.48 -15.75
N LEU A 334 -18.08 18.07 -15.50
CA LEU A 334 -17.03 18.23 -16.52
C LEU A 334 -16.55 16.88 -17.04
N GLU A 335 -16.34 15.91 -16.16
CA GLU A 335 -16.01 14.52 -16.53
C GLU A 335 -17.08 13.94 -17.48
N LYS A 336 -18.36 14.04 -17.09
CA LYS A 336 -19.47 13.52 -17.88
C LYS A 336 -19.59 14.20 -19.26
N GLU A 337 -19.43 15.52 -19.30
CA GLU A 337 -19.48 16.31 -20.55
C GLU A 337 -18.31 15.95 -21.48
N PHE A 338 -17.10 15.82 -20.94
CA PHE A 338 -15.90 15.45 -21.69
C PHE A 338 -16.02 14.04 -22.30
N LEU A 339 -16.41 13.05 -21.50
CA LEU A 339 -16.61 11.68 -21.99
C LEU A 339 -17.78 11.59 -22.97
N GLY A 340 -18.87 12.32 -22.73
CA GLY A 340 -20.03 12.36 -23.62
C GLY A 340 -19.69 12.85 -25.03
N LYS A 341 -18.78 13.83 -25.16
CA LYS A 341 -18.28 14.30 -26.46
C LYS A 341 -17.47 13.27 -27.23
N LEU A 342 -16.80 12.37 -26.51
CA LEU A 342 -16.10 11.23 -27.11
C LEU A 342 -17.07 10.07 -27.44
N GLY A 343 -18.38 10.26 -27.25
CA GLY A 343 -19.40 9.23 -27.43
C GLY A 343 -19.35 8.14 -26.36
N ILE A 344 -18.72 8.41 -25.22
CA ILE A 344 -18.58 7.45 -24.12
C ILE A 344 -19.62 7.76 -23.06
N GLU A 345 -20.59 6.86 -22.93
CA GLU A 345 -21.54 6.89 -21.81
C GLU A 345 -21.01 6.02 -20.67
N VAL A 346 -20.60 6.67 -19.59
CA VAL A 346 -20.15 5.99 -18.36
C VAL A 346 -21.32 5.78 -17.40
N ASN A 347 -21.44 4.56 -16.89
CA ASN A 347 -22.35 4.21 -15.79
C ASN A 347 -21.56 3.52 -14.67
N GLY A 348 -22.20 3.11 -13.57
CA GLY A 348 -21.50 2.49 -12.43
C GLY A 348 -20.83 1.14 -12.71
N ARG A 349 -21.05 0.55 -13.89
CA ARG A 349 -20.41 -0.69 -14.35
C ARG A 349 -19.15 -0.40 -15.17
N SER A 350 -19.03 0.79 -15.74
CA SER A 350 -17.93 1.18 -16.61
C SER A 350 -16.60 1.29 -15.84
N LEU A 351 -15.55 0.66 -16.37
CA LEU A 351 -14.16 0.80 -15.97
C LEU A 351 -13.37 1.32 -17.15
N LEU A 352 -12.94 2.58 -17.07
CA LEU A 352 -12.30 3.26 -18.20
C LEU A 352 -10.83 2.89 -18.29
N VAL A 353 -10.38 2.62 -19.51
CA VAL A 353 -8.96 2.54 -19.88
C VAL A 353 -8.71 3.60 -20.95
N GLU A 354 -8.11 4.70 -20.55
CA GLU A 354 -7.78 5.81 -21.46
C GLU A 354 -6.40 5.60 -22.07
N GLU A 355 -6.34 5.66 -23.39
CA GLU A 355 -5.11 5.63 -24.16
C GLU A 355 -4.80 7.02 -24.72
N PHE A 356 -3.60 7.51 -24.45
CA PHE A 356 -3.08 8.75 -25.04
C PHE A 356 -1.58 8.62 -25.34
N GLU A 357 -1.10 9.46 -26.24
CA GLU A 357 0.33 9.58 -26.55
C GLU A 357 0.90 10.80 -25.84
N ASP A 358 2.01 10.65 -25.13
CA ASP A 358 2.68 11.79 -24.49
C ASP A 358 3.58 12.56 -25.47
N GLU A 359 4.09 13.72 -25.03
CA GLU A 359 4.98 14.58 -25.84
C GLU A 359 6.27 13.88 -26.31
N ASP A 360 6.68 12.81 -25.61
CA ASP A 360 7.86 12.01 -25.96
C ASP A 360 7.54 10.91 -27.02
N GLY A 361 6.27 10.81 -27.45
CA GLY A 361 5.78 9.79 -28.36
C GLY A 361 5.64 8.41 -27.72
N ARG A 362 5.40 8.35 -26.40
CA ARG A 362 5.13 7.10 -25.67
C ARG A 362 3.62 6.89 -25.56
N GLN A 363 3.20 5.65 -25.75
CA GLN A 363 1.82 5.23 -25.54
C GLN A 363 1.59 5.01 -24.03
N ASN A 364 0.58 5.66 -23.48
CA ASN A 364 0.21 5.56 -22.08
C ASN A 364 -1.23 5.03 -21.96
N PHE A 365 -1.44 4.17 -20.96
CA PHE A 365 -2.76 3.62 -20.62
C PHE A 365 -3.09 3.92 -19.17
N LEU A 366 -4.14 4.70 -18.94
CA LEU A 366 -4.67 5.02 -17.61
C LEU A 366 -5.86 4.11 -17.31
N PHE A 367 -5.68 3.22 -16.35
CA PHE A 367 -6.72 2.33 -15.86
C PHE A 367 -7.43 3.01 -14.68
N MET A 368 -8.62 3.54 -14.93
CA MET A 368 -9.45 4.26 -13.94
C MET A 368 -10.21 3.30 -13.03
N PHE A 369 -9.44 2.54 -12.26
CA PHE A 369 -9.90 1.44 -11.42
C PHE A 369 -9.96 1.93 -9.97
N LEU A 370 -11.10 2.53 -9.58
CA LEU A 370 -11.33 3.05 -8.23
C LEU A 370 -11.65 1.93 -7.24
N PHE A 371 -10.63 1.14 -6.89
CA PHE A 371 -10.72 0.02 -5.94
C PHE A 371 -9.74 0.13 -4.77
N GLY A 372 -9.04 1.25 -4.67
CA GLY A 372 -8.00 1.48 -3.68
C GLY A 372 -6.65 0.90 -4.08
N ARG A 373 -5.57 1.49 -3.56
CA ARG A 373 -4.21 1.25 -4.04
C ARG A 373 -3.73 -0.19 -3.90
N ARG A 374 -4.17 -0.92 -2.87
CA ARG A 374 -3.74 -2.32 -2.66
C ARG A 374 -4.31 -3.28 -3.70
N VAL A 375 -5.56 -3.05 -4.14
CA VAL A 375 -6.18 -3.81 -5.24
C VAL A 375 -5.52 -3.40 -6.56
N ASN A 376 -5.32 -2.10 -6.76
CA ASN A 376 -4.66 -1.59 -7.96
C ASN A 376 -3.20 -2.06 -8.08
N ASP A 377 -2.45 -2.21 -7.00
CA ASP A 377 -1.08 -2.73 -7.03
C ASP A 377 -1.05 -4.21 -7.50
N ALA A 378 -2.04 -5.03 -7.11
CA ALA A 378 -2.17 -6.39 -7.61
C ALA A 378 -2.51 -6.42 -9.11
N LEU A 379 -3.55 -5.67 -9.53
CA LEU A 379 -3.98 -5.66 -10.92
C LEU A 379 -2.90 -5.08 -11.84
N SER A 380 -2.30 -3.96 -11.43
CA SER A 380 -1.34 -3.23 -12.24
C SER A 380 -0.06 -4.02 -12.48
N ARG A 381 0.45 -4.75 -11.49
CA ARG A 381 1.62 -5.64 -11.65
C ARG A 381 1.32 -6.83 -12.56
N ALA A 382 0.12 -7.41 -12.44
CA ALA A 382 -0.28 -8.50 -13.32
C ALA A 382 -0.36 -8.02 -14.78
N TYR A 383 -1.03 -6.88 -15.03
CA TYR A 383 -1.11 -6.30 -16.36
C TYR A 383 0.25 -5.82 -16.88
N ALA A 384 1.09 -5.19 -16.04
CA ALA A 384 2.44 -4.76 -16.42
C ALA A 384 3.34 -5.95 -16.80
N TRP A 385 3.23 -7.06 -16.08
CA TRP A 385 3.97 -8.29 -16.39
C TRP A 385 3.57 -8.88 -17.75
N VAL A 386 2.26 -8.95 -18.02
CA VAL A 386 1.76 -9.39 -19.33
C VAL A 386 2.19 -8.40 -20.42
N ALA A 387 1.95 -7.10 -20.22
CA ALA A 387 2.30 -6.06 -21.17
C ALA A 387 3.79 -6.05 -21.52
N SER A 388 4.68 -6.21 -20.54
CA SER A 388 6.12 -6.25 -20.77
C SER A 388 6.54 -7.42 -21.65
N ARG A 389 5.85 -8.55 -21.55
CA ARG A 389 6.09 -9.73 -22.41
C ARG A 389 5.56 -9.54 -23.82
N GLU A 390 4.39 -8.93 -23.97
CA GLU A 390 3.82 -8.62 -25.29
C GLU A 390 4.67 -7.59 -26.04
N VAL A 391 5.15 -6.57 -25.32
CA VAL A 391 5.99 -5.51 -25.88
C VAL A 391 7.44 -5.97 -26.11
N GLY A 392 7.93 -6.91 -25.30
CA GLY A 392 9.32 -7.34 -25.28
C GLY A 392 10.27 -6.30 -24.65
N ALA A 393 9.76 -5.47 -23.73
CA ALA A 393 10.50 -4.48 -22.96
C ALA A 393 9.74 -4.14 -21.68
N ASN A 394 10.44 -3.62 -20.65
CA ASN A 394 9.79 -3.18 -19.42
C ASN A 394 8.81 -2.03 -19.70
N VAL A 395 7.58 -2.15 -19.21
CA VAL A 395 6.62 -1.04 -19.20
C VAL A 395 6.76 -0.24 -17.91
N GLY A 396 6.65 1.08 -17.99
CA GLY A 396 6.57 1.94 -16.81
C GLY A 396 5.27 1.71 -16.07
N LEU A 397 5.30 1.83 -14.74
CA LEU A 397 4.17 1.56 -13.86
C LEU A 397 4.02 2.67 -12.82
N ALA A 398 2.84 3.30 -12.75
CA ALA A 398 2.47 4.20 -11.65
C ALA A 398 1.15 3.73 -11.04
N VAL A 399 1.03 3.71 -9.70
CA VAL A 399 -0.13 3.15 -9.00
C VAL A 399 -0.65 4.14 -7.97
N THR A 400 -1.97 4.34 -7.95
CA THR A 400 -2.69 5.23 -7.02
C THR A 400 -3.92 4.53 -6.43
N ASP A 401 -4.63 5.25 -5.58
CA ASP A 401 -5.91 4.83 -5.02
C ASP A 401 -7.05 4.78 -6.05
N HIS A 402 -6.98 5.62 -7.10
CA HIS A 402 -8.03 5.77 -8.11
C HIS A 402 -7.75 5.00 -9.41
N GLY A 403 -6.56 4.44 -9.55
CA GLY A 403 -6.16 3.74 -10.75
C GLY A 403 -4.66 3.53 -10.87
N PHE A 404 -4.22 3.11 -12.04
CA PHE A 404 -2.80 2.95 -12.37
C PHE A 404 -2.51 3.29 -13.83
N MET A 405 -1.26 3.62 -14.12
CA MET A 405 -0.80 3.95 -15.46
C MET A 405 0.24 2.96 -15.93
N LEU A 406 0.10 2.48 -17.17
CA LEU A 406 1.13 1.74 -17.90
C LEU A 406 1.73 2.63 -18.99
N THR A 407 3.05 2.77 -19.00
CA THR A 407 3.77 3.55 -20.02
C THR A 407 4.61 2.63 -20.89
N VAL A 408 4.28 2.57 -22.18
CA VAL A 408 5.01 1.78 -23.16
C VAL A 408 6.25 2.56 -23.64
N PRO A 409 7.44 1.94 -23.69
CA PRO A 409 8.63 2.60 -24.21
C PRO A 409 8.46 3.09 -25.66
N ARG A 410 9.16 4.19 -26.00
CA ARG A 410 9.13 4.78 -27.34
C ARG A 410 9.46 3.74 -28.41
N LYS A 411 8.79 3.84 -29.58
CA LYS A 411 8.91 2.92 -30.74
C LYS A 411 8.34 1.50 -30.51
N ARG A 412 7.67 1.26 -29.39
CA ARG A 412 6.86 0.06 -29.18
C ARG A 412 5.39 0.44 -29.19
N LYS A 413 4.53 -0.53 -29.46
CA LYS A 413 3.07 -0.39 -29.38
C LYS A 413 2.51 -1.57 -28.61
N LEU A 414 1.41 -1.32 -27.93
CA LEU A 414 0.67 -2.31 -27.18
C LEU A 414 -0.81 -2.19 -27.56
N ASP A 415 -1.46 -3.33 -27.74
CA ASP A 415 -2.92 -3.40 -27.71
C ASP A 415 -3.34 -3.79 -26.29
N VAL A 416 -3.91 -2.83 -25.56
CA VAL A 416 -4.32 -3.04 -24.17
C VAL A 416 -5.41 -4.09 -24.03
N ARG A 417 -6.25 -4.30 -25.06
CA ARG A 417 -7.31 -5.32 -25.04
C ARG A 417 -6.73 -6.73 -24.96
N LEU A 418 -5.59 -6.96 -25.62
CA LEU A 418 -4.85 -8.22 -25.53
C LEU A 418 -4.29 -8.45 -24.13
N VAL A 419 -3.82 -7.40 -23.46
CA VAL A 419 -3.30 -7.49 -22.09
C VAL A 419 -4.43 -7.80 -21.10
N VAL A 420 -5.55 -7.07 -21.22
CA VAL A 420 -6.73 -7.25 -20.38
C VAL A 420 -7.28 -8.68 -20.50
N SER A 421 -7.38 -9.22 -21.71
CA SER A 421 -7.89 -10.59 -21.94
C SER A 421 -6.98 -11.71 -21.43
N LYS A 422 -5.71 -11.43 -21.12
CA LYS A 422 -4.74 -12.43 -20.62
C LYS A 422 -4.70 -12.54 -19.10
N VAL A 423 -5.37 -11.66 -18.37
CA VAL A 423 -5.45 -11.69 -16.90
C VAL A 423 -6.89 -11.98 -16.50
N SER A 424 -7.09 -13.04 -15.73
CA SER A 424 -8.39 -13.52 -15.25
C SER A 424 -8.37 -13.78 -13.75
N SER A 425 -9.56 -13.90 -13.16
CA SER A 425 -9.72 -14.23 -11.75
C SER A 425 -9.08 -15.58 -11.38
N SER A 426 -9.03 -16.51 -12.34
CA SER A 426 -8.45 -17.85 -12.19
C SER A 426 -6.94 -17.89 -12.28
N ASN A 427 -6.31 -16.97 -13.02
CA ASN A 427 -4.86 -16.99 -13.26
C ASN A 427 -4.09 -15.89 -12.51
N LEU A 428 -4.78 -14.93 -11.86
CA LEU A 428 -4.15 -13.74 -11.27
C LEU A 428 -3.02 -14.09 -10.30
N ARG A 429 -3.22 -15.09 -9.42
CA ARG A 429 -2.19 -15.52 -8.47
C ARG A 429 -0.94 -16.07 -9.14
N ASP A 430 -1.09 -16.85 -10.22
CA ASP A 430 0.03 -17.42 -10.96
C ASP A 430 0.81 -16.35 -11.73
N VAL A 431 0.09 -15.39 -12.33
CA VAL A 431 0.68 -14.23 -13.00
C VAL A 431 1.46 -13.40 -12.00
N LEU A 432 0.86 -13.10 -10.84
CA LEU A 432 1.51 -12.32 -9.78
C LEU A 432 2.72 -13.03 -9.20
N SER A 433 2.65 -14.35 -8.93
CA SER A 433 3.80 -15.13 -8.45
C SER A 433 5.00 -14.96 -9.39
N LYS A 434 4.78 -15.01 -10.71
CA LYS A 434 5.83 -14.77 -11.71
C LYS A 434 6.30 -13.32 -11.74
N ALA A 435 5.39 -12.37 -11.54
CA ALA A 435 5.70 -10.94 -11.55
C ALA A 435 6.55 -10.51 -10.35
N ILE A 436 6.29 -11.06 -9.15
CA ILE A 436 6.93 -10.58 -7.91
C ILE A 436 8.26 -11.28 -7.60
N ARG A 437 8.48 -12.54 -8.01
CA ARG A 437 9.65 -13.35 -7.59
C ARG A 437 11.02 -12.72 -7.87
N SER A 438 11.15 -11.89 -8.90
CA SER A 438 12.40 -11.22 -9.27
C SER A 438 12.57 -9.81 -8.69
N THR A 439 11.54 -9.29 -8.01
CA THR A 439 11.48 -7.90 -7.52
C THR A 439 12.24 -7.69 -6.21
N GLU A 440 12.57 -6.44 -5.89
CA GLU A 440 13.14 -6.11 -4.57
C GLU A 440 12.13 -6.37 -3.44
N MET A 441 10.84 -6.10 -3.65
CA MET A 441 9.76 -6.43 -2.72
C MET A 441 9.85 -7.88 -2.22
N PHE A 442 10.01 -8.84 -3.14
CA PHE A 442 10.13 -10.25 -2.76
C PHE A 442 11.36 -10.53 -1.89
N ARG A 443 12.53 -9.96 -2.23
CA ARG A 443 13.77 -10.16 -1.46
C ARG A 443 13.66 -9.63 -0.04
N ARG A 444 13.02 -8.48 0.13
CA ARG A 444 12.84 -7.81 1.44
C ARG A 444 11.81 -8.52 2.29
N ARG A 445 10.66 -8.89 1.70
CA ARG A 445 9.63 -9.66 2.42
C ARG A 445 10.13 -11.04 2.80
N PHE A 446 10.87 -11.72 1.92
CA PHE A 446 11.52 -12.99 2.26
C PHE A 446 12.44 -12.85 3.48
N ARG A 447 13.21 -11.75 3.59
CA ARG A 447 14.04 -11.49 4.77
C ARG A 447 13.19 -11.41 6.05
N HIS A 448 12.07 -10.71 6.02
CA HIS A 448 11.16 -10.58 7.18
C HIS A 448 10.57 -11.94 7.57
N VAL A 449 10.02 -12.67 6.61
CA VAL A 449 9.45 -14.01 6.83
C VAL A 449 10.52 -14.98 7.33
N ALA A 450 11.72 -14.96 6.76
CA ALA A 450 12.85 -15.79 7.17
C ALA A 450 13.31 -15.46 8.60
N ALA A 451 13.24 -14.20 9.02
CA ALA A 451 13.53 -13.79 10.39
C ALA A 451 12.45 -14.28 11.37
N ARG A 452 11.17 -14.06 11.04
CA ARG A 452 10.02 -14.47 11.86
C ARG A 452 9.92 -15.99 12.00
N SER A 453 10.39 -16.76 11.02
CA SER A 453 10.38 -18.23 11.03
C SER A 453 11.62 -18.89 11.65
N PHE A 454 12.55 -18.12 12.21
CA PHE A 454 13.85 -18.60 12.76
C PHE A 454 14.82 -19.20 11.73
N MET A 455 14.62 -18.92 10.44
CA MET A 455 15.58 -19.26 9.39
C MET A 455 16.80 -18.36 9.50
N VAL A 456 16.56 -17.06 9.64
CA VAL A 456 17.58 -16.04 9.91
C VAL A 456 17.40 -15.58 11.34
N LEU A 457 18.45 -15.69 12.16
CA LEU A 457 18.38 -15.23 13.54
C LEU A 457 18.77 -13.75 13.62
N ARG A 458 18.01 -12.98 14.40
CA ARG A 458 18.31 -11.62 14.82
C ARG A 458 19.30 -11.61 15.97
N ASN A 459 19.13 -12.54 16.91
CA ASN A 459 19.95 -12.68 18.09
C ASN A 459 20.45 -14.13 18.22
N TYR A 460 21.73 -14.30 18.52
CA TYR A 460 22.33 -15.61 18.74
C TYR A 460 23.34 -15.60 19.88
N LYS A 461 23.12 -16.48 20.87
CA LYS A 461 23.96 -16.61 22.08
C LYS A 461 24.18 -15.27 22.81
N GLY A 462 23.13 -14.44 22.91
CA GLY A 462 23.20 -13.14 23.60
C GLY A 462 23.82 -12.01 22.78
N HIS A 463 24.16 -12.24 21.50
CA HIS A 463 24.66 -11.20 20.60
C HIS A 463 23.67 -10.91 19.48
N GLU A 464 23.50 -9.62 19.19
CA GLU A 464 22.75 -9.15 18.03
C GLU A 464 23.54 -9.42 16.74
N ILE A 465 22.85 -9.97 15.74
CA ILE A 465 23.39 -10.19 14.41
C ILE A 465 23.07 -8.93 13.60
N GLY A 466 24.09 -8.17 13.22
CA GLY A 466 23.88 -6.93 12.47
C GLY A 466 23.07 -7.11 11.18
N ALA A 467 22.18 -6.16 10.88
CA ALA A 467 21.21 -6.22 9.77
C ALA A 467 21.84 -6.56 8.40
N ARG A 468 23.03 -6.03 8.10
CA ARG A 468 23.76 -6.36 6.85
C ARG A 468 24.07 -7.84 6.72
N ARG A 469 24.43 -8.51 7.82
CA ARG A 469 24.71 -9.94 7.85
C ARG A 469 23.41 -10.74 7.71
N GLN A 470 22.33 -10.30 8.36
CA GLN A 470 21.01 -10.91 8.21
C GLN A 470 20.55 -10.87 6.74
N MET A 471 20.66 -9.72 6.06
CA MET A 471 20.33 -9.56 4.64
C MET A 471 21.14 -10.50 3.74
N ARG A 472 22.47 -10.52 3.91
CA ARG A 472 23.32 -11.42 3.10
C ARG A 472 22.96 -12.89 3.30
N ASN A 473 22.66 -13.30 4.53
CA ASN A 473 22.23 -14.67 4.81
C ASN A 473 20.88 -14.96 4.15
N ALA A 474 19.92 -14.03 4.25
CA ALA A 474 18.61 -14.16 3.62
C ALA A 474 18.71 -14.28 2.09
N GLU A 475 19.54 -13.48 1.42
CA GLU A 475 19.75 -13.56 -0.04
C GLU A 475 20.31 -14.92 -0.46
N VAL A 476 21.27 -15.48 0.29
CA VAL A 476 21.84 -16.81 0.02
C VAL A 476 20.77 -17.88 0.23
N LEU A 477 20.03 -17.80 1.34
CA LEU A 477 18.97 -18.74 1.67
C LEU A 477 17.84 -18.70 0.66
N MET A 478 17.41 -17.53 0.22
CA MET A 478 16.36 -17.35 -0.77
C MET A 478 16.68 -18.12 -2.05
N LYS A 479 17.93 -18.04 -2.54
CA LYS A 479 18.37 -18.80 -3.71
C LYS A 479 18.34 -20.31 -3.45
N ALA A 480 18.84 -20.74 -2.30
CA ALA A 480 18.86 -22.16 -1.93
C ALA A 480 17.43 -22.75 -1.79
N VAL A 481 16.50 -21.98 -1.22
CA VAL A 481 15.14 -22.47 -0.98
C VAL A 481 14.23 -22.40 -2.20
N SER A 482 14.59 -21.57 -3.18
CA SER A 482 13.85 -21.42 -4.45
C SER A 482 13.91 -22.69 -5.31
N GLU A 483 14.82 -23.62 -5.03
CA GLU A 483 14.90 -24.93 -5.69
C GLU A 483 13.84 -25.92 -5.17
N PHE A 484 13.28 -25.67 -3.97
CA PHE A 484 12.24 -26.52 -3.39
C PHE A 484 10.87 -25.99 -3.77
N ASP A 485 10.11 -26.80 -4.51
CA ASP A 485 8.72 -26.49 -4.80
C ASP A 485 7.88 -26.53 -3.50
N GLY A 486 6.98 -25.56 -3.36
CA GLY A 486 6.10 -25.44 -2.20
C GLY A 486 6.79 -25.20 -0.85
N PHE A 487 8.04 -24.70 -0.82
CA PHE A 487 8.73 -24.45 0.44
C PHE A 487 7.96 -23.44 1.32
N PRO A 488 7.66 -23.74 2.61
CA PRO A 488 6.68 -22.99 3.39
C PRO A 488 7.00 -21.51 3.56
N ILE A 489 8.29 -21.16 3.70
CA ILE A 489 8.71 -19.75 3.88
C ILE A 489 8.63 -18.96 2.56
N VAL A 490 8.86 -19.62 1.42
CA VAL A 490 8.66 -19.00 0.10
C VAL A 490 7.17 -18.79 -0.16
N LYS A 491 6.36 -19.81 0.11
CA LYS A 491 4.89 -19.74 0.02
C LYS A 491 4.33 -18.62 0.91
N GLU A 492 4.82 -18.51 2.14
CA GLU A 492 4.43 -17.43 3.06
C GLU A 492 4.87 -16.05 2.55
N THR A 493 6.05 -15.93 1.94
CA THR A 493 6.51 -14.68 1.34
C THR A 493 5.57 -14.24 0.20
N GLU A 494 5.18 -15.16 -0.67
CA GLU A 494 4.19 -14.88 -1.72
C GLU A 494 2.84 -14.48 -1.11
N ARG A 495 2.39 -15.18 -0.06
CA ARG A 495 1.15 -14.91 0.65
C ARG A 495 1.13 -13.51 1.28
N GLU A 496 2.17 -13.13 2.05
CA GLU A 496 2.28 -11.80 2.67
C GLU A 496 2.28 -10.68 1.61
N ILE A 497 3.00 -10.86 0.49
CA ILE A 497 3.00 -9.86 -0.59
C ILE A 497 1.60 -9.73 -1.22
N MET A 498 0.99 -10.86 -1.59
CA MET A 498 -0.29 -10.85 -2.31
C MET A 498 -1.48 -10.41 -1.44
N GLU A 499 -1.45 -10.71 -0.14
CA GLU A 499 -2.62 -10.53 0.75
C GLU A 499 -2.46 -9.41 1.77
N ASP A 500 -1.24 -9.11 2.21
CA ASP A 500 -0.98 -8.13 3.27
C ASP A 500 -0.41 -6.82 2.70
N VAL A 501 0.46 -6.88 1.69
CA VAL A 501 0.92 -5.69 0.94
C VAL A 501 -0.11 -5.30 -0.11
N MET A 502 -0.49 -6.23 -0.97
CA MET A 502 -1.55 -6.08 -1.96
C MET A 502 -2.89 -6.55 -1.40
N ASP A 503 -3.96 -6.45 -2.18
CA ASP A 503 -5.26 -7.04 -1.87
C ASP A 503 -5.72 -7.91 -3.04
N VAL A 504 -5.03 -9.05 -3.21
CA VAL A 504 -5.36 -10.03 -4.27
C VAL A 504 -6.77 -10.58 -4.11
N LYS A 505 -7.29 -10.69 -2.90
CA LYS A 505 -8.64 -11.22 -2.67
C LYS A 505 -9.69 -10.34 -3.33
N ASN A 506 -9.67 -9.03 -3.09
CA ASN A 506 -10.60 -8.11 -3.74
C ASN A 506 -10.25 -7.90 -5.23
N ALA A 507 -8.98 -7.97 -5.63
CA ALA A 507 -8.61 -7.95 -7.05
C ALA A 507 -9.21 -9.12 -7.85
N ILE A 508 -9.22 -10.33 -7.28
CA ILE A 508 -9.91 -11.50 -7.86
C ILE A 508 -11.41 -11.21 -7.98
N GLU A 509 -12.04 -10.60 -6.97
CA GLU A 509 -13.48 -10.30 -7.02
C GLU A 509 -13.82 -9.26 -8.10
N VAL A 510 -12.96 -8.25 -8.29
CA VAL A 510 -13.07 -7.28 -9.39
C VAL A 510 -13.02 -8.01 -10.74
N LEU A 511 -12.02 -8.90 -10.94
CA LEU A 511 -11.91 -9.68 -12.18
C LEU A 511 -13.12 -10.61 -12.39
N LYS A 512 -13.63 -11.25 -11.34
CA LYS A 512 -14.88 -12.04 -11.43
C LYS A 512 -16.07 -11.18 -11.80
N SER A 513 -16.17 -9.96 -11.27
CA SER A 513 -17.25 -9.03 -11.60
C SER A 513 -17.19 -8.63 -13.08
N ILE A 514 -15.98 -8.45 -13.63
CA ILE A 514 -15.77 -8.24 -15.07
C ILE A 514 -16.18 -9.49 -15.88
N GLU A 515 -15.76 -10.70 -15.45
CA GLU A 515 -16.09 -11.97 -16.11
C GLU A 515 -17.60 -12.28 -16.09
N ARG A 516 -18.32 -11.90 -15.03
CA ARG A 516 -19.79 -12.00 -14.92
C ARG A 516 -20.51 -10.89 -15.70
N GLY A 517 -19.77 -9.94 -16.27
CA GLY A 517 -20.30 -8.78 -16.96
C GLY A 517 -20.87 -7.70 -16.05
N GLU A 518 -20.80 -7.83 -14.72
CA GLU A 518 -21.24 -6.83 -13.74
C GLU A 518 -20.46 -5.51 -13.89
N LEU A 519 -19.18 -5.62 -14.24
CA LEU A 519 -18.31 -4.51 -14.62
C LEU A 519 -17.87 -4.66 -16.08
N GLU A 520 -17.71 -3.55 -16.78
CA GLU A 520 -17.33 -3.52 -18.19
C GLU A 520 -16.10 -2.64 -18.39
N ILE A 521 -15.05 -3.18 -19.01
CA ILE A 521 -13.87 -2.39 -19.38
C ILE A 521 -14.12 -1.69 -20.70
N ILE A 522 -14.07 -0.35 -20.69
CA ILE A 522 -14.22 0.50 -21.87
C ILE A 522 -12.85 1.06 -22.21
N HIS A 523 -12.33 0.71 -23.39
CA HIS A 523 -11.09 1.28 -23.91
C HIS A 523 -11.41 2.45 -24.83
N VAL A 524 -10.90 3.64 -24.48
CA VAL A 524 -11.09 4.89 -25.22
C VAL A 524 -9.73 5.51 -25.53
N LYS A 525 -9.63 6.20 -26.66
CA LYS A 525 -8.49 7.07 -26.96
C LYS A 525 -8.87 8.51 -26.62
N THR A 526 -8.08 9.15 -25.77
CA THR A 526 -8.33 10.53 -25.34
C THR A 526 -7.22 11.45 -25.85
N PRO A 527 -7.55 12.68 -26.27
CA PRO A 527 -6.54 13.65 -26.69
C PRO A 527 -5.72 14.16 -25.50
N VAL A 528 -6.34 14.19 -24.32
CA VAL A 528 -5.77 14.50 -23.01
C VAL A 528 -6.46 13.61 -21.96
N PRO A 529 -5.79 13.30 -20.83
CA PRO A 529 -6.43 12.60 -19.72
C PRO A 529 -7.73 13.29 -19.29
N SER A 530 -8.77 12.51 -18.97
CA SER A 530 -10.02 13.03 -18.41
C SER A 530 -9.82 13.68 -17.03
N PRO A 531 -10.75 14.55 -16.57
CA PRO A 531 -10.71 15.13 -15.22
C PRO A 531 -10.44 14.13 -14.10
N LEU A 532 -11.13 12.99 -14.06
CA LEU A 532 -10.89 11.95 -13.04
C LEU A 532 -9.52 11.28 -13.20
N ALA A 533 -8.99 11.22 -14.42
CA ALA A 533 -7.69 10.62 -14.69
C ALA A 533 -6.51 11.53 -14.33
N HIS A 534 -6.73 12.82 -14.06
CA HIS A 534 -5.66 13.76 -13.71
C HIS A 534 -4.83 13.29 -12.51
N GLY A 535 -5.46 12.79 -11.44
CA GLY A 535 -4.74 12.30 -10.26
C GLY A 535 -3.79 11.14 -10.58
N VAL A 536 -4.27 10.18 -11.37
CA VAL A 536 -3.48 9.01 -11.82
C VAL A 536 -2.35 9.46 -12.74
N TYR A 537 -2.65 10.33 -13.72
CA TYR A 537 -1.66 10.88 -14.65
C TYR A 537 -0.57 11.65 -13.92
N LEU A 538 -0.93 12.56 -13.02
CA LEU A 538 0.00 13.35 -12.21
C LEU A 538 0.87 12.48 -11.31
N SER A 539 0.34 11.37 -10.79
CA SER A 539 1.16 10.41 -10.03
C SER A 539 2.25 9.75 -10.89
N GLY A 540 1.96 9.55 -12.18
CA GLY A 540 2.93 9.10 -13.18
C GLY A 540 3.87 10.21 -13.66
N LEU A 541 3.50 11.47 -13.44
CA LEU A 541 4.31 12.65 -13.73
C LEU A 541 4.95 13.25 -12.48
N SER A 542 5.92 12.53 -11.91
CA SER A 542 7.14 13.07 -11.27
C SER A 542 7.08 14.15 -10.15
N ASP A 543 8.01 14.03 -9.18
CA ASP A 543 8.22 14.96 -8.04
C ASP A 543 9.02 16.25 -8.33
N VAL A 544 9.46 16.52 -9.57
CA VAL A 544 10.21 17.77 -9.89
C VAL A 544 9.27 18.97 -10.05
N VAL A 545 7.99 18.71 -10.08
CA VAL A 545 6.96 19.73 -10.15
C VAL A 545 6.74 20.21 -8.70
N LEU A 546 7.21 21.42 -8.36
CA LEU A 546 6.85 22.08 -7.11
C LEU A 546 5.32 22.03 -6.96
N MET A 547 4.77 22.08 -5.74
CA MET A 547 3.31 22.08 -5.56
C MET A 547 2.62 23.14 -6.46
N GLU A 548 3.27 24.28 -6.64
CA GLU A 548 2.89 25.34 -7.58
C GLU A 548 2.85 24.89 -9.04
N ASP A 549 3.83 24.11 -9.51
CA ASP A 549 3.84 23.60 -10.88
C ASP A 549 2.83 22.46 -11.09
N ARG A 550 2.42 21.75 -10.01
CA ARG A 550 1.40 20.69 -10.08
C ARG A 550 0.04 21.33 -10.26
N LEU A 551 -0.20 22.42 -9.53
CA LEU A 551 -1.37 23.25 -9.70
C LEU A 551 -1.41 23.83 -11.12
N LYS A 552 -0.30 24.40 -11.63
CA LYS A 552 -0.24 24.88 -13.03
C LYS A 552 -0.51 23.79 -14.06
N LEU A 553 0.02 22.59 -13.87
CA LEU A 553 -0.23 21.47 -14.78
C LEU A 553 -1.69 20.99 -14.70
N LEU A 554 -2.27 20.95 -13.50
CA LEU A 554 -3.68 20.61 -13.31
C LEU A 554 -4.59 21.67 -13.92
N GLU A 555 -4.25 22.96 -13.77
CA GLU A 555 -4.92 24.08 -14.45
C GLU A 555 -4.81 23.96 -15.98
N TYR A 556 -3.62 23.65 -16.50
CA TYR A 556 -3.41 23.41 -17.93
C TYR A 556 -4.27 22.25 -18.46
N LEU A 557 -4.28 21.12 -17.75
CA LEU A 557 -5.10 19.97 -18.11
C LEU A 557 -6.59 20.33 -18.07
N TYR A 558 -7.03 21.04 -17.03
CA TYR A 558 -8.41 21.50 -16.92
C TYR A 558 -8.80 22.45 -18.06
N GLN A 559 -7.93 23.41 -18.41
CA GLN A 559 -8.14 24.30 -19.55
C GLN A 559 -8.27 23.50 -20.85
N ARG A 560 -7.38 22.52 -21.08
CA ARG A 560 -7.45 21.64 -22.25
C ARG A 560 -8.74 20.82 -22.30
N VAL A 561 -9.17 20.24 -21.18
CA VAL A 561 -10.45 19.54 -21.08
C VAL A 561 -11.59 20.51 -21.43
N VAL A 562 -11.58 21.73 -20.89
CA VAL A 562 -12.62 22.74 -21.18
C VAL A 562 -12.61 23.16 -22.65
N GLU A 563 -11.44 23.33 -23.27
CA GLU A 563 -11.31 23.66 -24.71
C GLU A 563 -11.91 22.55 -25.59
N GLU A 564 -11.54 21.29 -25.34
CA GLU A 564 -12.13 20.13 -26.03
C GLU A 564 -13.64 20.04 -25.73
N SER A 565 -14.05 20.38 -24.51
CA SER A 565 -15.45 20.48 -24.09
C SER A 565 -16.20 21.71 -24.63
N SER A 566 -15.54 22.67 -25.28
CA SER A 566 -16.19 23.85 -25.87
C SER A 566 -16.20 23.82 -27.40
N CYS A 567 -15.17 23.25 -28.04
CA CYS A 567 -15.01 23.23 -29.51
C CYS A 567 -16.02 22.37 -30.30
N GLY A 568 -17.02 21.76 -29.65
CA GLY A 568 -17.99 20.86 -30.29
C GLY A 568 -19.33 21.49 -30.70
N GLU A 569 -19.56 22.77 -30.43
CA GLU A 569 -20.82 23.45 -30.80
C GLU A 569 -20.85 23.99 -32.24
N ASN A 570 -19.77 23.82 -33.01
CA ASN A 570 -19.69 24.23 -34.41
C ASN A 570 -19.36 23.05 -35.33
N HIS A 571 -20.30 22.12 -35.52
CA HIS A 571 -20.37 21.31 -36.75
C HIS A 571 -21.80 20.84 -37.06
#